data_AF-A0A9X6VVP0-F1
#
_entry.id   AF-A0A9X6VVP0-F1
#
_cell.length_a   1.000
_cell.length_b   1.000
_cell.length_c   1.000
_cell.angle_alpha   90.00
_cell.angle_beta   90.00
_cell.angle_gamma   90.00
#
_symmetry.space_group_name_H-M   'P 1'
#
loop_
_entity.id
_entity.type
_entity.pdbx_description
1 polymer ?
#
loop_
_entity_poly.entity_id
_entity_poly.type
_entity_poly.pdbx_seq_one_letter_code
_entity_poly.pdbx_strand_id
1 'polypeptide(L)'
;MCKFNKAWIGTCKEENEEGQKYCKEHKEMICSVCGEQATHDCAETNQFVCGTNLCDKEECKLQHFYQAHGYAFFSIIRLEEKLNLLPFKIVVSKVNHGSGELEQWMNEKYKDRLEVLLMTFGEDNQISFHRASFMQSIEKKEDIQQFFKHSFYENEVNQKGVYYSSEAILLEQKHESFDMNQLEKII
;
A
#
# COMPACT_ATOMS: atom_id res chain seq x y z
N MET A 1 5.19 -29.81 12.86
CA MET A 1 5.94 -28.54 12.99
C MET A 1 5.20 -27.44 12.26
N CYS A 2 5.01 -26.27 12.89
CA CYS A 2 4.40 -25.10 12.29
C CYS A 2 5.15 -24.65 11.02
N LYS A 3 4.42 -24.26 9.98
CA LYS A 3 5.01 -23.78 8.70
C LYS A 3 5.20 -22.27 8.62
N PHE A 4 4.78 -21.50 9.62
CA PHE A 4 4.89 -20.05 9.59
C PHE A 4 6.35 -19.60 9.69
N ASN A 5 6.79 -18.64 8.87
CA ASN A 5 8.15 -18.11 8.90
C ASN A 5 8.18 -16.75 9.62
N LYS A 6 8.82 -16.70 10.79
CA LYS A 6 9.02 -15.47 11.57
C LYS A 6 10.30 -14.78 11.12
N ALA A 7 10.25 -13.48 10.90
CA ALA A 7 11.31 -12.66 10.33
C ALA A 7 12.58 -12.68 11.19
N TRP A 8 12.44 -12.81 12.50
CA TRP A 8 13.54 -12.73 13.46
C TRP A 8 14.17 -14.08 13.83
N ILE A 9 13.51 -15.21 13.56
CA ILE A 9 13.97 -16.56 13.96
C ILE A 9 13.84 -17.64 12.88
N GLY A 10 13.27 -17.30 11.72
CA GLY A 10 12.94 -18.24 10.66
C GLY A 10 11.66 -19.02 10.97
N THR A 11 11.58 -20.25 10.46
CA THR A 11 10.42 -21.13 10.67
C THR A 11 10.07 -21.29 12.15
N CYS A 12 8.81 -21.06 12.49
CA CYS A 12 8.24 -21.28 13.80
C CYS A 12 8.50 -22.72 14.27
N LYS A 13 9.03 -22.85 15.49
CA LYS A 13 9.44 -24.14 16.06
C LYS A 13 8.34 -24.82 16.87
N GLU A 14 7.18 -24.18 16.99
CA GLU A 14 6.03 -24.73 17.72
C GLU A 14 5.42 -25.92 16.98
N GLU A 15 4.81 -26.82 17.76
CA GLU A 15 4.03 -27.92 17.21
C GLU A 15 2.78 -27.39 16.51
N ASN A 16 2.47 -27.98 15.36
CA ASN A 16 1.23 -27.68 14.66
C ASN A 16 0.05 -28.24 15.45
N GLU A 17 -1.10 -27.58 15.36
CA GLU A 17 -2.33 -28.14 15.90
C GLU A 17 -2.68 -29.43 15.15
N GLU A 18 -3.36 -30.38 15.82
CA GLU A 18 -3.64 -31.70 15.26
C GLU A 18 -4.39 -31.57 13.92
N GLY A 19 -3.85 -32.18 12.87
CA GLY A 19 -4.39 -32.09 11.50
C GLY A 19 -4.17 -30.75 10.79
N GLN A 20 -3.52 -29.77 11.41
CA GLN A 20 -3.30 -28.43 10.85
C GLN A 20 -1.86 -28.21 10.37
N LYS A 21 -1.68 -27.19 9.51
CA LYS A 21 -0.35 -26.75 9.02
C LYS A 21 0.35 -25.76 9.95
N TYR A 22 -0.41 -25.10 10.82
CA TYR A 22 0.05 -24.02 11.69
C TYR A 22 -0.22 -24.36 13.15
N CYS A 23 0.57 -23.78 14.06
CA CYS A 23 0.29 -23.88 15.50
C CYS A 23 -0.88 -22.97 15.90
N LYS A 24 -1.32 -23.07 17.15
CA LYS A 24 -2.44 -22.29 17.70
C LYS A 24 -2.29 -20.78 17.49
N GLU A 25 -1.07 -20.26 17.55
CA GLU A 25 -0.77 -18.83 17.35
C GLU A 25 -0.94 -18.41 15.89
N HIS A 26 -0.44 -19.22 14.93
CA HIS A 26 -0.35 -18.81 13.53
C HIS A 26 -1.54 -19.25 12.68
N LYS A 27 -2.39 -20.16 13.16
CA LYS A 27 -3.57 -20.62 12.41
C LYS A 27 -4.62 -19.52 12.20
N GLU A 28 -4.59 -18.48 13.04
CA GLU A 28 -5.54 -17.36 12.99
C GLU A 28 -4.92 -16.10 12.38
N MET A 29 -3.63 -16.16 12.01
CA MET A 29 -2.95 -15.03 11.39
C MET A 29 -3.37 -14.91 9.92
N ILE A 30 -3.92 -13.76 9.57
CA ILE A 30 -4.34 -13.42 8.21
C ILE A 30 -3.36 -12.44 7.57
N CYS A 31 -3.23 -12.54 6.25
CA CYS A 31 -2.47 -11.61 5.44
C CYS A 31 -3.15 -10.24 5.50
N SER A 32 -2.38 -9.22 5.88
CA SER A 32 -2.84 -7.83 5.98
C SER A 32 -3.36 -7.24 4.66
N VAL A 33 -3.03 -7.84 3.52
CA VAL A 33 -3.39 -7.34 2.20
C VAL A 33 -4.63 -8.02 1.63
N CYS A 34 -4.68 -9.36 1.63
CA CYS A 34 -5.76 -10.11 0.99
C CYS A 34 -6.70 -10.85 1.96
N GLY A 35 -6.40 -10.88 3.25
CA GLY A 35 -7.20 -11.58 4.27
C GLY A 35 -7.06 -13.11 4.28
N GLU A 36 -6.32 -13.71 3.35
CA GLU A 36 -6.03 -15.16 3.37
C GLU A 36 -5.05 -15.54 4.48
N GLN A 37 -4.89 -16.84 4.75
CA GLN A 37 -3.94 -17.35 5.75
C GLN A 37 -2.51 -16.80 5.52
N ALA A 38 -1.95 -16.16 6.55
CA ALA A 38 -0.56 -15.72 6.52
C ALA A 38 0.40 -16.91 6.66
N THR A 39 1.51 -16.82 5.94
CA THR A 39 2.57 -17.84 5.90
C THR A 39 3.86 -17.32 6.51
N HIS A 40 4.02 -16.00 6.60
CA HIS A 40 5.18 -15.34 7.16
C HIS A 40 4.81 -13.94 7.68
N ASP A 41 5.72 -13.33 8.43
CA ASP A 41 5.68 -11.91 8.71
C ASP A 41 6.73 -11.16 7.86
N CYS A 42 6.50 -9.88 7.62
CA CYS A 42 7.39 -9.05 6.82
C CYS A 42 8.74 -8.88 7.53
N ALA A 43 9.80 -9.35 6.86
CA ALA A 43 11.17 -9.27 7.36
C ALA A 43 11.88 -7.95 7.04
N GLU A 44 11.21 -6.98 6.42
CA GLU A 44 11.81 -5.67 6.18
C GLU A 44 12.16 -5.01 7.50
N THR A 45 13.41 -4.55 7.61
CA THR A 45 13.95 -3.96 8.83
C THR A 45 14.36 -2.53 8.57
N ASN A 46 13.81 -1.61 9.37
CA ASN A 46 14.40 -0.29 9.56
C ASN A 46 14.98 -0.22 10.99
N GLN A 47 14.46 0.65 11.86
CA GLN A 47 14.81 0.63 13.28
C GLN A 47 14.24 -0.61 14.02
N PHE A 48 13.13 -1.16 13.53
CA PHE A 48 12.53 -2.40 14.00
C PHE A 48 12.12 -3.29 12.80
N VAL A 49 11.90 -4.58 13.06
CA VAL A 49 11.32 -5.52 12.09
C VAL A 49 9.87 -5.14 11.87
N CYS A 50 9.44 -5.08 10.62
CA CYS A 50 8.06 -4.73 10.25
C CYS A 50 7.03 -5.68 10.90
N GLY A 51 7.24 -6.99 10.79
CA GLY A 51 6.43 -7.99 11.48
C GLY A 51 4.97 -8.08 10.97
N THR A 52 4.64 -7.43 9.87
CA THR A 52 3.29 -7.48 9.30
C THR A 52 3.03 -8.85 8.68
N ASN A 53 1.91 -9.49 9.03
CA ASN A 53 1.54 -10.81 8.52
C ASN A 53 1.23 -10.77 7.01
N LEU A 54 1.85 -11.68 6.25
CA LEU A 54 1.73 -11.78 4.79
C LEU A 54 1.56 -13.24 4.34
N CYS A 55 0.89 -13.43 3.21
CA CYS A 55 0.86 -14.71 2.48
C CYS A 55 1.97 -14.74 1.41
N ASP A 56 2.21 -15.89 0.80
CA ASP A 56 3.27 -16.10 -0.19
C ASP A 56 2.99 -15.46 -1.57
N LYS A 57 1.83 -14.81 -1.75
CA LYS A 57 1.51 -14.12 -3.01
C LYS A 57 2.47 -12.94 -3.17
N GLU A 58 3.25 -12.95 -4.25
CA GLU A 58 4.13 -11.84 -4.62
C GLU A 58 3.36 -10.51 -4.70
N GLU A 59 2.06 -10.56 -5.06
CA GLU A 59 1.17 -9.41 -5.01
C GLU A 59 1.04 -8.78 -3.64
N CYS A 60 0.69 -9.58 -2.64
CA CYS A 60 0.53 -9.08 -1.28
C CYS A 60 1.84 -8.54 -0.72
N LYS A 61 2.96 -9.18 -1.08
CA LYS A 61 4.28 -8.68 -0.71
C LYS A 61 4.53 -7.29 -1.32
N LEU A 62 4.42 -7.17 -2.63
CA LEU A 62 4.71 -5.92 -3.36
C LEU A 62 3.78 -4.77 -2.94
N GLN A 63 2.48 -5.02 -2.78
CA GLN A 63 1.53 -4.04 -2.28
C GLN A 63 1.86 -3.60 -0.86
N HIS A 64 2.17 -4.53 0.04
CA HIS A 64 2.62 -4.19 1.40
C HIS A 64 3.88 -3.31 1.38
N PHE A 65 4.87 -3.64 0.54
CA PHE A 65 6.08 -2.83 0.42
C PHE A 65 5.78 -1.38 -0.02
N TYR A 66 4.91 -1.20 -1.01
CA TYR A 66 4.47 0.13 -1.44
C TYR A 66 3.73 0.90 -0.32
N GLN A 67 2.84 0.21 0.40
CA GLN A 67 1.99 0.80 1.43
C GLN A 67 2.73 1.09 2.74
N ALA A 68 3.71 0.27 3.13
CA ALA A 68 4.31 0.31 4.46
C ALA A 68 5.77 0.79 4.46
N HIS A 69 6.50 0.65 3.34
CA HIS A 69 7.95 0.86 3.28
C HIS A 69 8.33 1.86 2.19
N GLY A 70 8.20 3.17 2.50
CA GLY A 70 8.47 4.27 1.55
C GLY A 70 9.88 4.34 0.95
N TYR A 71 10.83 3.58 1.50
CA TYR A 71 12.22 3.46 1.01
C TYR A 71 12.49 2.18 0.23
N ALA A 72 11.56 1.23 0.24
CA ALA A 72 11.80 -0.07 -0.34
C ALA A 72 12.05 0.10 -1.84
N PHE A 73 13.15 -0.52 -2.30
CA PHE A 73 13.83 -0.41 -3.59
C PHE A 73 12.99 -0.80 -4.84
N PHE A 74 11.68 -0.61 -4.81
CA PHE A 74 10.73 -0.96 -5.85
C PHE A 74 10.35 0.29 -6.64
N SER A 75 10.79 0.36 -7.90
CA SER A 75 10.21 1.29 -8.85
C SER A 75 8.74 0.93 -9.08
N ILE A 76 7.90 1.93 -9.35
CA ILE A 76 6.49 1.72 -9.69
C ILE A 76 6.39 0.71 -10.85
N ILE A 77 7.29 0.82 -11.84
CA ILE A 77 7.43 -0.11 -12.97
C ILE A 77 7.50 -1.58 -12.55
N ARG A 78 8.25 -1.91 -11.49
CA ARG A 78 8.36 -3.29 -10.99
C ARG A 78 7.07 -3.78 -10.34
N LEU A 79 6.26 -2.90 -9.75
CA LEU A 79 4.93 -3.25 -9.26
C LEU A 79 4.03 -3.60 -10.46
N GLU A 80 4.05 -2.78 -11.51
CA GLU A 80 3.20 -3.00 -12.70
C GLU A 80 3.50 -4.34 -13.37
N GLU A 81 4.78 -4.57 -13.67
CA GLU A 81 5.24 -5.76 -14.38
C GLU A 81 4.96 -7.04 -13.60
N LYS A 82 5.23 -7.04 -12.29
CA LYS A 82 5.09 -8.24 -11.47
C LYS A 82 3.67 -8.54 -11.05
N LEU A 83 2.86 -7.50 -10.88
CA LEU A 83 1.46 -7.67 -10.48
C LEU A 83 0.52 -7.84 -11.67
N ASN A 84 1.01 -7.57 -12.89
CA ASN A 84 0.15 -7.37 -14.05
C ASN A 84 -0.95 -6.32 -13.79
N LEU A 85 -0.74 -5.47 -12.77
CA LEU A 85 -1.57 -4.33 -12.42
C LEU A 85 -0.89 -3.13 -13.02
N LEU A 86 -1.16 -2.89 -14.31
CA LEU A 86 -0.70 -1.67 -14.96
C LEU A 86 -1.29 -0.48 -14.19
N PRO A 87 -0.49 0.37 -13.54
CA PRO A 87 -1.00 1.56 -12.93
C PRO A 87 -1.36 2.49 -14.06
N PHE A 88 -2.43 3.21 -13.80
CA PHE A 88 -2.91 4.16 -14.75
C PHE A 88 -2.32 5.53 -14.43
N LYS A 89 -2.22 5.88 -13.13
CA LYS A 89 -1.83 7.22 -12.65
C LYS A 89 -1.28 7.21 -11.22
N ILE A 90 -0.28 8.06 -10.98
CA ILE A 90 0.07 8.53 -9.62
C ILE A 90 -0.88 9.68 -9.30
N VAL A 91 -1.61 9.59 -8.19
CA VAL A 91 -2.62 10.57 -7.80
C VAL A 91 -2.22 11.21 -6.47
N VAL A 92 -2.31 12.52 -6.38
CA VAL A 92 -2.16 13.27 -5.14
C VAL A 92 -3.52 13.83 -4.75
N SER A 93 -3.99 13.52 -3.55
CA SER A 93 -5.28 13.99 -3.06
C SER A 93 -5.33 14.06 -1.54
N LYS A 94 -6.34 14.78 -1.02
CA LYS A 94 -6.82 14.54 0.34
C LYS A 94 -7.43 13.15 0.43
N VAL A 95 -7.37 12.56 1.61
CA VAL A 95 -7.85 11.20 1.84
C VAL A 95 -8.92 11.21 2.92
N ASN A 96 -9.95 10.41 2.70
CA ASN A 96 -10.86 9.95 3.74
C ASN A 96 -10.50 8.50 4.08
N HIS A 97 -10.20 8.24 5.34
CA HIS A 97 -9.80 6.91 5.85
C HIS A 97 -10.99 6.03 6.23
N GLY A 98 -12.23 6.53 6.17
CA GLY A 98 -13.43 5.81 6.59
C GLY A 98 -14.09 6.43 7.82
N SER A 99 -14.98 5.67 8.46
CA SER A 99 -15.88 6.19 9.50
C SER A 99 -15.71 5.57 10.89
N GLY A 100 -14.81 4.60 11.08
CA GLY A 100 -14.54 4.02 12.39
C GLY A 100 -13.77 4.98 13.32
N GLU A 101 -13.58 4.59 14.58
CA GLU A 101 -12.99 5.47 15.60
C GLU A 101 -11.54 5.87 15.27
N LEU A 102 -10.73 4.91 14.84
CA LEU A 102 -9.35 5.15 14.41
C LEU A 102 -9.31 6.00 13.15
N GLU A 103 -10.20 5.71 12.20
CA GLU A 103 -10.32 6.40 10.91
C GLU A 103 -10.75 7.84 11.09
N GLN A 104 -11.67 8.12 12.03
CA GLN A 104 -12.06 9.47 12.41
C GLN A 104 -10.88 10.25 12.99
N TRP A 105 -10.09 9.65 13.87
CA TRP A 105 -8.88 10.28 14.39
C TRP A 105 -7.86 10.57 13.28
N MET A 106 -7.66 9.62 12.34
CA MET A 106 -6.77 9.81 11.19
C MET A 106 -7.27 10.94 10.29
N ASN A 107 -8.57 10.97 10.00
CA ASN A 107 -9.20 12.02 9.21
C ASN A 107 -8.96 13.40 9.85
N GLU A 108 -9.16 13.54 11.17
CA GLU A 108 -8.95 14.82 11.84
C GLU A 108 -7.46 15.21 11.87
N LYS A 109 -6.57 14.25 12.17
CA LYS A 109 -5.13 14.49 12.26
C LYS A 109 -4.50 14.86 10.91
N TYR A 110 -5.01 14.30 9.82
CA TYR A 110 -4.42 14.42 8.48
C TYR A 110 -5.32 15.19 7.48
N LYS A 111 -6.39 15.86 7.93
CA LYS A 111 -7.39 16.55 7.07
C LYS A 111 -6.82 17.59 6.08
N ASP A 112 -5.67 18.17 6.41
CA ASP A 112 -5.03 19.22 5.61
C ASP A 112 -3.86 18.69 4.78
N ARG A 113 -3.52 17.40 4.92
CA ARG A 113 -2.44 16.76 4.16
C ARG A 113 -2.94 16.26 2.82
N LEU A 114 -2.14 16.48 1.79
CA LEU A 114 -2.21 15.75 0.53
C LEU A 114 -1.32 14.51 0.61
N GLU A 115 -1.88 13.39 0.14
CA GLU A 115 -1.24 12.08 0.15
C GLU A 115 -1.01 11.57 -1.26
N VAL A 116 0.05 10.79 -1.44
CA VAL A 116 0.38 10.14 -2.70
C VAL A 116 -0.29 8.78 -2.75
N LEU A 117 -1.04 8.54 -3.82
CA LEU A 117 -1.81 7.35 -4.07
C LEU A 117 -1.38 6.70 -5.39
N LEU A 118 -1.43 5.37 -5.42
CA LEU A 118 -1.38 4.58 -6.65
C LEU A 118 -2.80 4.22 -7.07
N MET A 119 -3.19 4.60 -8.27
CA MET A 119 -4.47 4.21 -8.85
C MET A 119 -4.30 3.03 -9.80
N THR A 120 -5.03 1.96 -9.54
CA THR A 120 -4.95 0.66 -10.23
C THR A 120 -6.32 0.22 -10.76
N PHE A 121 -6.32 -0.62 -11.80
CA PHE A 121 -7.51 -1.18 -12.43
C PHE A 121 -7.53 -2.70 -12.21
N GLY A 122 -8.62 -3.20 -11.64
CA GLY A 122 -8.89 -4.63 -11.53
C GLY A 122 -9.38 -5.23 -12.85
N GLU A 123 -9.42 -6.56 -12.91
CA GLU A 123 -9.87 -7.33 -14.09
C GLU A 123 -11.34 -7.04 -14.47
N ASP A 124 -12.13 -6.53 -13.53
CA ASP A 124 -13.54 -6.17 -13.65
C ASP A 124 -13.76 -4.66 -13.89
N ASN A 125 -12.72 -3.92 -14.28
CA ASN A 125 -12.68 -2.46 -14.40
C ASN A 125 -12.89 -1.71 -13.07
N GLN A 126 -12.81 -2.38 -11.91
CA GLN A 126 -12.87 -1.70 -10.62
C GLN A 126 -11.59 -0.89 -10.38
N ILE A 127 -11.74 0.33 -9.89
CA ILE A 127 -10.63 1.21 -9.57
C ILE A 127 -10.32 1.11 -8.08
N SER A 128 -9.04 0.89 -7.76
CA SER A 128 -8.54 0.86 -6.37
C SER A 128 -7.44 1.89 -6.18
N PHE A 129 -7.48 2.56 -5.03
CA PHE A 129 -6.46 3.52 -4.62
C PHE A 129 -5.65 2.96 -3.46
N HIS A 130 -4.34 2.97 -3.61
CA HIS A 130 -3.41 2.50 -2.59
C HIS A 130 -2.59 3.67 -2.11
N ARG A 131 -2.64 3.95 -0.81
CA ARG A 131 -1.82 4.98 -0.19
C ARG A 131 -0.36 4.53 -0.15
N ALA A 132 0.56 5.39 -0.58
CA ALA A 132 1.97 5.20 -0.30
C ALA A 132 2.36 5.75 1.08
N SER A 133 3.23 5.04 1.77
CA SER A 133 3.87 5.56 2.99
C SER A 133 5.01 6.49 2.60
N PHE A 134 4.73 7.80 2.52
CA PHE A 134 5.76 8.82 2.47
C PHE A 134 6.01 9.38 3.86
N MET A 135 7.29 9.43 4.27
CA MET A 135 7.71 10.11 5.50
C MET A 135 7.50 11.62 5.45
N GLN A 136 7.46 12.19 4.23
CA GLN A 136 7.21 13.60 3.99
C GLN A 136 5.74 13.82 3.60
N SER A 137 5.17 14.94 4.02
CA SER A 137 3.81 15.37 3.67
C SER A 137 3.83 16.43 2.59
N ILE A 138 2.83 16.40 1.72
CA ILE A 138 2.53 17.50 0.79
C ILE A 138 1.42 18.33 1.45
N GLU A 139 1.66 19.62 1.66
CA GLU A 139 0.66 20.51 2.28
C GLU A 139 -0.23 21.18 1.24
N LYS A 140 0.34 21.53 0.09
CA LYS A 140 -0.36 22.29 -0.95
C LYS A 140 -0.10 21.71 -2.34
N LYS A 141 -1.05 21.97 -3.24
CA LYS A 141 -1.00 21.50 -4.63
C LYS A 141 0.24 22.00 -5.35
N GLU A 142 0.65 23.24 -5.09
CA GLU A 142 1.79 23.90 -5.73
C GLU A 142 3.12 23.22 -5.39
N ASP A 143 3.18 22.49 -4.27
CA ASP A 143 4.39 21.82 -3.80
C ASP A 143 4.59 20.44 -4.45
N ILE A 144 3.59 19.89 -5.17
CA ILE A 144 3.61 18.54 -5.74
C ILE A 144 4.83 18.33 -6.65
N GLN A 145 5.12 19.29 -7.53
CA GLN A 145 6.25 19.16 -8.45
C GLN A 145 7.59 19.14 -7.71
N GLN A 146 7.76 20.01 -6.72
CA GLN A 146 8.98 20.08 -5.93
C GLN A 146 9.14 18.88 -4.99
N PHE A 147 8.03 18.28 -4.53
CA PHE A 147 8.03 17.07 -3.73
C PHE A 147 8.63 15.87 -4.48
N PHE A 148 8.27 15.71 -5.75
CA PHE A 148 8.79 14.60 -6.56
C PHE A 148 10.19 14.87 -7.14
N LYS A 149 10.59 16.15 -7.22
CA LYS A 149 11.94 16.55 -7.64
C LYS A 149 12.99 16.03 -6.64
N HIS A 150 13.97 15.28 -7.13
CA HIS A 150 14.98 14.56 -6.34
C HIS A 150 14.43 13.44 -5.45
N SER A 151 13.18 13.03 -5.64
CA SER A 151 12.64 11.83 -5.00
C SER A 151 13.11 10.57 -5.73
N PHE A 152 13.03 9.42 -5.06
CA PHE A 152 13.27 8.11 -5.68
C PHE A 152 12.35 7.81 -6.87
N TYR A 153 11.23 8.54 -7.01
CA TYR A 153 10.21 8.37 -8.04
C TYR A 153 10.31 9.42 -9.16
N GLU A 154 11.32 10.30 -9.16
CA GLU A 154 11.42 11.43 -10.10
C GLU A 154 11.34 10.97 -11.56
N ASN A 155 12.04 9.89 -11.92
CA ASN A 155 12.04 9.37 -13.30
C ASN A 155 10.65 8.85 -13.71
N GLU A 156 10.02 8.05 -12.86
CA GLU A 156 8.69 7.50 -13.10
C GLU A 156 7.64 8.61 -13.22
N VAL A 157 7.70 9.60 -12.32
CA VAL A 157 6.83 10.77 -12.32
C VAL A 157 7.01 11.59 -13.60
N ASN A 158 8.24 11.82 -14.05
CA ASN A 158 8.50 12.54 -15.30
C ASN A 158 7.99 11.79 -16.54
N GLN A 159 7.96 10.46 -16.52
CA GLN A 159 7.48 9.65 -17.63
C GLN A 159 5.95 9.51 -17.66
N LYS A 160 5.33 9.25 -16.50
CA LYS A 160 3.90 8.91 -16.38
C LYS A 160 3.02 10.10 -16.02
N GLY A 161 3.64 11.13 -15.46
CA GLY A 161 2.96 12.28 -14.90
C GLY A 161 2.35 12.01 -13.53
N VAL A 162 1.95 13.10 -12.88
CA VAL A 162 1.25 13.09 -11.61
C VAL A 162 -0.06 13.82 -11.78
N TYR A 163 -1.11 13.29 -11.16
CA TYR A 163 -2.44 13.83 -11.22
C TYR A 163 -2.86 14.32 -9.84
N TYR A 164 -3.63 15.38 -9.80
CA TYR A 164 -4.20 15.94 -8.58
C TYR A 164 -5.71 15.80 -8.61
N SER A 165 -6.29 15.40 -7.49
CA SER A 165 -7.74 15.48 -7.27
C SER A 165 -8.05 16.59 -6.27
N SER A 166 -8.98 17.48 -6.63
CA SER A 166 -9.54 18.46 -5.69
C SER A 166 -10.50 17.83 -4.69
N GLU A 167 -11.02 16.64 -4.99
CA GLU A 167 -11.93 15.89 -4.13
C GLU A 167 -11.18 14.84 -3.33
N ALA A 168 -11.58 14.66 -2.06
CA ALA A 168 -10.99 13.66 -1.19
C ALA A 168 -11.33 12.24 -1.65
N ILE A 169 -10.33 11.36 -1.67
CA ILE A 169 -10.49 9.96 -2.09
C ILE A 169 -10.69 9.07 -0.87
N LEU A 170 -11.68 8.18 -0.94
CA LEU A 170 -11.94 7.16 0.08
C LEU A 170 -11.10 5.91 -0.21
N LEU A 171 -10.17 5.56 0.70
CA LEU A 171 -9.19 4.49 0.47
C LEU A 171 -9.75 3.08 0.57
N GLU A 172 -10.71 2.84 1.46
CA GLU A 172 -11.21 1.47 1.74
C GLU A 172 -12.24 0.97 0.72
N GLN A 173 -12.59 1.80 -0.27
CA GLN A 173 -13.62 1.48 -1.24
C GLN A 173 -13.03 1.15 -2.62
N LYS A 174 -13.55 0.10 -3.24
CA LYS A 174 -13.42 -0.14 -4.69
C LYS A 174 -14.43 0.72 -5.43
N HIS A 175 -13.98 1.43 -6.44
CA HIS A 175 -14.80 2.35 -7.22
C HIS A 175 -15.19 1.71 -8.54
N GLU A 176 -16.48 1.48 -8.76
CA GLU A 176 -17.00 0.93 -10.02
C GLU A 176 -16.91 1.96 -11.16
N SER A 177 -16.98 3.25 -10.79
CA SER A 177 -16.80 4.38 -11.71
C SER A 177 -16.16 5.54 -10.94
N PHE A 178 -14.87 5.78 -11.16
CA PHE A 178 -14.20 7.00 -10.73
C PHE A 178 -14.13 7.96 -11.92
N ASP A 179 -14.62 9.20 -11.76
CA ASP A 179 -14.61 10.17 -12.85
C ASP A 179 -13.20 10.70 -13.08
N MET A 180 -12.54 10.15 -14.09
CA MET A 180 -11.19 10.52 -14.49
C MET A 180 -11.07 12.00 -14.90
N ASN A 181 -12.17 12.69 -15.24
CA ASN A 181 -12.15 14.11 -15.56
C ASN A 181 -11.94 15.01 -14.34
N GLN A 182 -12.11 14.47 -13.13
CA GLN A 182 -11.80 15.18 -11.88
C GLN A 182 -10.30 15.24 -11.59
N LEU A 183 -9.48 14.50 -12.35
CA LEU A 183 -8.03 14.48 -12.19
C LEU A 183 -7.35 15.50 -13.10
N GLU A 184 -6.67 16.47 -12.47
CA GLU A 184 -5.84 17.45 -13.16
C GLU A 184 -4.41 16.91 -13.29
N LYS A 185 -3.85 16.87 -14.51
CA LYS A 185 -2.44 16.51 -14.69
C LYS A 185 -1.54 17.68 -14.29
N ILE A 186 -0.62 17.46 -13.35
CA ILE A 186 0.28 18.46 -12.77
C ILE A 186 1.71 18.34 -13.32
N ILE A 187 2.17 17.12 -13.58
CA ILE A 187 3.48 16.79 -14.16
C ILE A 187 3.24 15.92 -15.39
#